data_AF-A0A969T620-F1
#
_entry.id   AF-A0A969T620-F1
#
_cell.length_a   1.000
_cell.length_b   1.000
_cell.length_c   1.000
_cell.angle_alpha   90.00
_cell.angle_beta   90.00
_cell.angle_gamma   90.00
#
_symmetry.space_group_name_H-M   'P 1'
#
loop_
_entity.id
_entity.type
_entity.pdbx_description
1 polymer ?
#
loop_
_entity_poly.entity_id
_entity_poly.type
_entity_poly.pdbx_seq_one_letter_code
_entity_poly.pdbx_strand_id
1 'polypeptide(L)'
;MDKLSKLGFLASEILLQENVLKNYKSEDIAIILANSSSSLNNDKEYQQSINEIPSPSIFVYTLPNIVIGEICIKNNIKGEAAFFLQETFDTAFIKNYIDSLMNSGAAKACITGWVEIEYEVNYHAILYLIEHKNKGITFSESNLTKIYNE
;
A
#
# COMPACT_ATOMS: atom_id res chain seq x y z
N MET A 1 8.71 10.90 -7.23
CA MET A 1 8.49 9.80 -6.28
C MET A 1 9.56 9.84 -5.21
N ASP A 2 9.12 9.88 -3.97
CA ASP A 2 9.96 9.66 -2.79
C ASP A 2 10.35 8.19 -2.63
N LYS A 3 11.11 7.88 -1.58
CA LYS A 3 11.59 6.51 -1.33
C LYS A 3 10.44 5.54 -1.04
N LEU A 4 9.44 5.94 -0.24
CA LEU A 4 8.31 5.09 0.13
C LEU A 4 7.46 4.77 -1.10
N SER A 5 7.15 5.79 -1.92
CA SER A 5 6.40 5.56 -3.15
C SER A 5 7.15 4.68 -4.14
N LYS A 6 8.48 4.84 -4.27
CA LYS A 6 9.29 3.95 -5.13
C LYS A 6 9.22 2.50 -4.67
N LEU A 7 9.31 2.26 -3.36
CA LEU A 7 9.26 0.92 -2.78
C LEU A 7 7.89 0.26 -3.01
N GLY A 8 6.81 0.94 -2.62
CA GLY A 8 5.45 0.42 -2.78
C GLY A 8 5.08 0.21 -4.25
N PHE A 9 5.47 1.13 -5.13
CA PHE A 9 5.30 0.98 -6.58
C PHE A 9 6.04 -0.24 -7.12
N LEU A 10 7.32 -0.42 -6.79
CA LEU A 10 8.07 -1.56 -7.29
C LEU A 10 7.48 -2.88 -6.79
N ALA A 11 7.13 -2.95 -5.50
CA ALA A 11 6.49 -4.11 -4.90
C ALA A 11 5.14 -4.43 -5.57
N SER A 12 4.33 -3.40 -5.88
CA SER A 12 3.06 -3.62 -6.58
C SER A 12 3.28 -4.10 -8.00
N GLU A 13 4.25 -3.54 -8.74
CA GLU A 13 4.48 -3.98 -10.13
C GLU A 13 4.96 -5.43 -10.19
N ILE A 14 5.71 -5.92 -9.18
CA ILE A 14 6.08 -7.34 -9.06
C ILE A 14 4.84 -8.21 -8.86
N LEU A 15 3.92 -7.78 -8.00
CA LEU A 15 2.67 -8.48 -7.72
C LEU A 15 1.73 -8.51 -8.95
N LEU A 16 1.83 -7.52 -9.85
CA LEU A 16 0.90 -7.32 -10.97
C LEU A 16 1.43 -7.78 -12.34
N GLN A 17 2.62 -8.39 -12.42
CA GLN A 17 3.32 -8.72 -13.69
C GLN A 17 2.47 -9.49 -14.73
N GLU A 18 1.59 -10.39 -14.29
CA GLU A 18 0.73 -11.18 -15.19
C GLU A 18 -0.54 -10.44 -15.66
N ASN A 19 -0.58 -9.11 -15.55
CA ASN A 19 -1.76 -8.28 -15.84
C ASN A 19 -3.02 -8.76 -15.12
N VAL A 20 -2.87 -9.22 -13.86
CA VAL A 20 -3.95 -9.85 -13.10
C VAL A 20 -5.20 -8.96 -13.01
N LEU A 21 -4.98 -7.63 -13.00
CA LEU A 21 -6.01 -6.60 -12.95
C LEU A 21 -6.91 -6.51 -14.19
N LYS A 22 -6.50 -7.02 -15.36
CA LYS A 22 -7.31 -6.96 -16.60
C LYS A 22 -8.66 -7.67 -16.49
N ASN A 23 -8.80 -8.55 -15.50
CA ASN A 23 -10.03 -9.29 -15.24
C ASN A 23 -11.06 -8.49 -14.44
N TYR A 24 -10.71 -7.30 -13.94
CA TYR A 24 -11.55 -6.45 -13.11
C TYR A 24 -11.74 -5.07 -13.73
N LYS A 25 -12.84 -4.42 -13.37
CA LYS A 25 -13.02 -2.99 -13.67
C LYS A 25 -12.13 -2.16 -12.76
N SER A 26 -11.74 -0.98 -13.22
CA SER A 26 -10.88 -0.07 -12.44
C SER A 26 -11.48 0.28 -11.07
N GLU A 27 -12.80 0.38 -10.99
CA GLU A 27 -13.57 0.72 -9.78
C GLU A 27 -13.73 -0.48 -8.84
N ASP A 28 -13.52 -1.71 -9.32
CA ASP A 28 -13.65 -2.93 -8.53
C ASP A 28 -12.34 -3.32 -7.81
N ILE A 29 -11.27 -2.56 -7.97
CA ILE A 29 -9.93 -2.86 -7.42
C ILE A 29 -9.66 -1.90 -6.25
N ALA A 30 -9.38 -2.46 -5.08
CA ALA A 30 -9.01 -1.69 -3.89
C ALA A 30 -7.50 -1.72 -3.63
N ILE A 31 -6.97 -0.69 -2.96
CA ILE A 31 -5.60 -0.64 -2.44
C ILE A 31 -5.59 -0.22 -0.98
N ILE A 32 -5.18 -1.13 -0.10
CA ILE A 32 -5.17 -0.95 1.35
C ILE A 32 -3.77 -1.16 1.91
N LEU A 33 -3.03 -0.07 2.14
CA LEU A 33 -1.67 -0.14 2.65
C LEU A 33 -1.60 0.33 4.10
N ALA A 34 -0.60 -0.13 4.82
CA ALA A 34 -0.31 0.33 6.17
C ALA A 34 1.19 0.48 6.41
N ASN A 35 1.55 1.36 7.34
CA ASN A 35 2.89 1.47 7.87
C ASN A 35 2.89 2.09 9.28
N SER A 36 4.06 2.17 9.92
CA SER A 36 4.21 2.78 11.25
C SER A 36 4.82 4.17 11.19
N SER A 37 5.77 4.40 10.28
CA SER A 37 6.51 5.67 10.25
C SER A 37 5.87 6.75 9.38
N SER A 38 4.70 6.51 8.78
CA SER A 38 4.07 7.44 7.83
C SER A 38 5.08 7.80 6.71
N SER A 39 5.32 9.10 6.52
CA SER A 39 6.27 9.70 5.58
C SER A 39 7.47 10.33 6.28
N LEU A 40 7.88 9.82 7.45
CA LEU A 40 8.88 10.46 8.34
C LEU A 40 10.15 10.96 7.63
N ASN A 41 10.65 10.21 6.65
CA ASN A 41 11.83 10.61 5.88
C ASN A 41 11.59 11.89 5.08
N ASN A 42 10.44 11.97 4.40
CA ASN A 42 10.02 13.14 3.66
C ASN A 42 9.66 14.30 4.58
N ASP A 43 9.11 14.02 5.76
CA ASP A 43 8.81 15.05 6.76
C ASP A 43 10.09 15.75 7.22
N LYS A 44 11.16 14.99 7.50
CA LYS A 44 12.50 15.54 7.83
C LYS A 44 13.09 16.34 6.67
N GLU A 45 13.03 15.80 5.45
CA GLU A 45 13.55 16.47 4.26
C GLU A 45 12.81 17.79 4.00
N TYR A 46 11.48 17.78 4.15
CA TYR A 46 10.66 18.98 4.03
C TYR A 46 11.00 19.99 5.12
N GLN A 47 11.13 19.55 6.38
CA GLN A 47 11.50 20.42 7.50
C GLN A 47 12.84 21.13 7.27
N GLN A 48 13.83 20.45 6.68
CA GLN A 48 15.11 21.06 6.32
C GLN A 48 14.93 22.15 5.25
N SER A 49 14.06 21.91 4.26
CA SER A 49 13.78 22.87 3.18
C SER A 49 13.07 24.15 3.65
N ILE A 50 12.38 24.11 4.80
CA ILE A 50 11.63 25.27 5.34
C ILE A 50 12.56 26.46 5.63
N ASN A 51 13.82 26.21 5.99
CA ASN A 51 14.78 27.27 6.30
C ASN A 51 15.25 28.05 5.05
N GLU A 52 14.94 27.55 3.85
CA GLU A 52 15.22 28.22 2.59
C GLU A 52 13.90 28.55 1.87
N ILE A 53 13.60 27.85 0.77
CA ILE A 53 12.34 27.92 0.04
C ILE A 53 11.71 26.53 0.13
N PRO A 54 10.57 26.37 0.84
CA PRO A 54 9.90 25.08 0.96
C PRO A 54 9.60 24.47 -0.41
N SER A 55 10.06 23.23 -0.62
CA SER A 55 9.87 22.54 -1.90
C SER A 55 8.47 21.93 -2.00
N PRO A 56 7.61 22.38 -2.94
CA PRO A 56 6.25 21.84 -3.07
C PRO A 56 6.24 20.36 -3.44
N SER A 57 7.25 19.89 -4.19
CA SER A 57 7.33 18.48 -4.56
C SER A 57 7.63 17.58 -3.37
N ILE A 58 8.45 18.04 -2.42
CA ILE A 58 8.74 17.27 -1.19
C ILE A 58 7.51 17.29 -0.29
N PHE A 59 6.83 18.43 -0.17
CA PHE A 59 5.59 18.57 0.61
C PHE A 59 4.52 17.54 0.22
N VAL A 60 4.31 17.27 -1.08
CA VAL A 60 3.32 16.27 -1.49
C VAL A 60 3.62 14.90 -0.88
N TYR A 61 4.90 14.51 -0.86
CA TYR A 61 5.33 13.21 -0.32
C TYR A 61 5.44 13.18 1.22
N THR A 62 5.06 14.26 1.93
CA THR A 62 4.81 14.20 3.39
C THR A 62 3.43 13.60 3.71
N LEU A 63 2.74 13.07 2.70
CA LEU A 63 1.50 12.33 2.86
C LEU A 63 1.77 10.86 2.50
N PRO A 64 1.62 9.92 3.45
CA PRO A 64 1.99 8.52 3.21
C PRO A 64 1.11 7.87 2.15
N ASN A 65 -0.13 8.32 1.98
CA ASN A 65 -1.08 7.79 1.00
C ASN A 65 -0.71 8.11 -0.47
N ILE A 66 0.30 8.94 -0.73
CA ILE A 66 0.76 9.22 -2.10
C ILE A 66 1.26 7.95 -2.81
N VAL A 67 1.86 7.01 -2.08
CA VAL A 67 2.25 5.71 -2.66
C VAL A 67 1.06 5.00 -3.32
N ILE A 68 -0.13 5.08 -2.72
CA ILE A 68 -1.36 4.51 -3.30
C ILE A 68 -1.73 5.27 -4.58
N GLY A 69 -1.64 6.60 -4.56
CA GLY A 69 -1.91 7.43 -5.73
C GLY A 69 -1.02 7.08 -6.93
N GLU A 70 0.28 6.89 -6.70
CA GLU A 70 1.23 6.49 -7.74
C GLU A 70 0.89 5.12 -8.35
N ILE A 71 0.54 4.14 -7.50
CA ILE A 71 0.10 2.81 -7.95
C ILE A 71 -1.21 2.91 -8.75
N CYS A 72 -2.18 3.69 -8.25
CA CYS A 72 -3.46 3.89 -8.92
C CYS A 72 -3.33 4.53 -10.29
N ILE A 73 -2.54 5.60 -10.41
CA ILE A 73 -2.32 6.31 -11.68
C ILE A 73 -1.69 5.37 -12.71
N LYS A 74 -0.66 4.62 -12.30
CA LYS A 74 0.04 3.68 -13.17
C LYS A 74 -0.87 2.56 -13.68
N ASN A 75 -1.69 2.02 -12.81
CA ASN A 75 -2.49 0.82 -13.08
C ASN A 75 -3.97 1.13 -13.43
N ASN A 76 -4.33 2.41 -13.56
CA ASN A 76 -5.70 2.88 -13.79
C ASN A 76 -6.70 2.29 -12.77
N ILE A 77 -6.36 2.34 -11.49
CA ILE A 77 -7.24 1.89 -10.39
C ILE A 77 -8.04 3.09 -9.87
N LYS A 78 -9.34 2.88 -9.65
CA LYS A 78 -10.31 3.92 -9.25
C LYS A 78 -11.23 3.47 -8.10
N GLY A 79 -11.03 2.28 -7.56
CA GLY A 79 -11.79 1.76 -6.43
C GLY A 79 -11.30 2.32 -5.10
N GLU A 80 -11.64 1.62 -4.02
CA GLU A 80 -11.32 2.02 -2.66
C GLU A 80 -9.80 2.15 -2.43
N ALA A 81 -9.38 3.23 -1.77
CA ALA A 81 -7.98 3.52 -1.48
C ALA A 81 -7.84 4.02 -0.04
N ALA A 82 -7.14 3.27 0.80
CA ALA A 82 -6.90 3.65 2.18
C ALA A 82 -5.47 3.36 2.62
N PHE A 83 -4.90 4.29 3.39
CA PHE A 83 -3.60 4.13 4.02
C PHE A 83 -3.77 4.22 5.54
N PHE A 84 -3.34 3.20 6.27
CA PHE A 84 -3.47 3.13 7.73
C PHE A 84 -2.12 3.33 8.42
N LEU A 85 -2.11 4.15 9.47
CA LEU A 85 -0.97 4.27 10.37
C LEU A 85 -1.19 3.37 11.58
N GLN A 86 -0.30 2.40 11.78
CA GLN A 86 -0.39 1.40 12.83
C GLN A 86 1.00 1.16 13.42
N GLU A 87 1.13 0.95 14.74
CA GLU A 87 2.45 0.68 15.34
C GLU A 87 3.09 -0.60 14.79
N THR A 88 2.25 -1.59 14.46
CA THR A 88 2.63 -2.87 13.85
C THR A 88 1.60 -3.24 12.78
N PHE A 89 1.92 -4.22 11.95
CA PHE A 89 0.98 -4.72 10.95
C PHE A 89 -0.14 -5.54 11.62
N ASP A 90 -1.26 -4.87 11.93
CA ASP A 90 -2.44 -5.50 12.52
C ASP A 90 -3.22 -6.28 11.44
N THR A 91 -2.82 -7.53 11.27
CA THR A 91 -3.39 -8.43 10.25
C THR A 91 -4.86 -8.75 10.52
N ALA A 92 -5.32 -8.70 11.77
CA ALA A 92 -6.72 -8.91 12.13
C ALA A 92 -7.58 -7.73 11.63
N PHE A 93 -7.14 -6.50 11.89
CA PHE A 93 -7.79 -5.29 11.37
C PHE A 93 -7.83 -5.30 9.84
N ILE A 94 -6.68 -5.52 9.19
CA ILE A 94 -6.57 -5.52 7.73
C ILE A 94 -7.48 -6.59 7.11
N LYS A 95 -7.47 -7.81 7.67
CA LYS A 95 -8.35 -8.89 7.22
C LYS A 95 -9.81 -8.49 7.33
N ASN A 96 -10.25 -7.98 8.48
CA ASN A 96 -11.64 -7.60 8.69
C ASN A 96 -12.08 -6.44 7.78
N TYR A 97 -11.19 -5.47 7.53
CA TYR A 97 -11.45 -4.36 6.61
C TYR A 97 -11.66 -4.87 5.17
N ILE A 98 -10.75 -5.71 4.68
CA ILE A 98 -10.81 -6.27 3.33
C ILE A 98 -12.04 -7.17 3.18
N ASP A 99 -12.33 -8.02 4.17
CA ASP A 99 -13.54 -8.84 4.14
C ASP A 99 -14.81 -7.99 4.04
N SER A 100 -14.86 -6.86 4.74
CA SER A 100 -16.01 -5.94 4.63
C SER A 100 -16.15 -5.38 3.21
N LEU A 101 -15.05 -4.96 2.59
CA LEU A 101 -15.06 -4.48 1.20
C LEU A 101 -15.47 -5.56 0.21
N MET A 102 -14.93 -6.76 0.35
CA MET A 102 -15.19 -7.87 -0.57
C MET A 102 -16.62 -8.40 -0.42
N ASN A 103 -17.10 -8.56 0.82
CA ASN A 103 -18.46 -9.06 1.09
C ASN A 103 -19.56 -8.06 0.74
N SER A 104 -19.29 -6.75 0.86
CA SER A 104 -20.21 -5.71 0.40
C SER A 104 -20.23 -5.54 -1.13
N GLY A 105 -19.25 -6.14 -1.83
CA GLY A 105 -19.06 -5.98 -3.27
C GLY A 105 -18.43 -4.64 -3.66
N ALA A 106 -17.93 -3.86 -2.70
CA ALA A 106 -17.20 -2.62 -2.94
C ALA A 106 -15.84 -2.87 -3.63
N ALA A 107 -15.29 -4.07 -3.49
CA ALA A 107 -14.11 -4.53 -4.23
C ALA A 107 -14.26 -6.00 -4.65
N LYS A 108 -13.57 -6.39 -5.71
CA LYS A 108 -13.44 -7.77 -6.20
C LYS A 108 -12.00 -8.26 -6.22
N ALA A 109 -11.05 -7.33 -6.19
CA ALA A 109 -9.65 -7.58 -5.96
C ALA A 109 -9.10 -6.49 -5.03
N CYS A 110 -8.14 -6.86 -4.18
CA CYS A 110 -7.51 -5.92 -3.26
C CYS A 110 -6.00 -6.11 -3.26
N ILE A 111 -5.25 -5.05 -3.50
CA ILE A 111 -3.82 -4.98 -3.18
C ILE A 111 -3.74 -4.52 -1.73
N THR A 112 -3.06 -5.26 -0.86
CA THR A 112 -2.89 -4.86 0.53
C THR A 112 -1.50 -5.14 1.02
N GLY A 113 -1.06 -4.47 2.09
CA GLY A 113 0.14 -4.90 2.79
C GLY A 113 0.81 -3.81 3.60
N TRP A 114 2.06 -4.08 3.93
CA TRP A 114 2.93 -3.21 4.70
C TRP A 114 4.00 -2.61 3.79
N VAL A 115 4.17 -1.29 3.82
CA VAL A 115 5.24 -0.59 3.08
C VAL A 115 5.88 0.43 4.00
N GLU A 116 7.14 0.22 4.36
CA GLU A 116 7.79 0.95 5.44
C GLU A 116 9.23 1.29 5.07
N ILE A 117 9.68 2.46 5.53
CA ILE A 117 11.08 2.85 5.49
C ILE A 117 11.51 3.29 6.87
N GLU A 118 12.15 2.38 7.58
CA GLU A 118 12.69 2.66 8.91
C GLU A 118 14.07 3.31 8.79
N TYR A 119 14.28 4.37 9.58
CA TYR A 119 15.58 5.03 9.74
C TYR A 119 16.28 5.39 8.42
N GLU A 120 15.52 5.74 7.38
CA GLU A 120 15.99 6.19 6.05
C GLU A 120 16.71 5.15 5.17
N VAL A 121 17.05 3.97 5.72
CA VAL A 121 17.90 2.96 5.05
C VAL A 121 17.29 1.56 5.03
N ASN A 122 16.35 1.24 5.92
CA ASN A 122 15.73 -0.08 5.97
C ASN A 122 14.43 -0.06 5.18
N TYR A 123 14.40 -0.77 4.05
CA TYR A 123 13.23 -0.87 3.18
C TYR A 123 12.49 -2.17 3.49
N HIS A 124 11.23 -2.06 3.90
CA HIS A 124 10.40 -3.22 4.20
C HIS A 124 9.09 -3.13 3.41
N ALA A 125 8.85 -4.10 2.53
CA ALA A 125 7.64 -4.15 1.73
C ALA A 125 7.13 -5.58 1.62
N ILE A 126 5.90 -5.78 2.10
CA ILE A 126 5.20 -7.06 2.01
C ILE A 126 3.81 -6.74 1.49
N LEU A 127 3.55 -7.10 0.22
CA LEU A 127 2.28 -6.88 -0.43
C LEU A 127 1.61 -8.20 -0.80
N TYR A 128 0.28 -8.19 -0.73
CA TYR A 128 -0.61 -9.30 -1.02
C TYR A 128 -1.61 -8.86 -2.10
N LEU A 129 -1.95 -9.78 -3.00
CA LEU A 129 -3.07 -9.63 -3.91
C LEU A 129 -4.18 -10.59 -3.47
N ILE A 130 -5.31 -10.04 -3.05
CA ILE A 130 -6.49 -10.80 -2.63
C ILE A 130 -7.49 -10.83 -3.79
N GLU A 131 -7.94 -12.03 -4.15
CA GLU A 131 -8.90 -12.27 -5.24
C GLU A 131 -9.88 -13.37 -4.87
N HIS A 132 -11.10 -13.34 -5.42
CA HIS A 132 -12.02 -14.48 -5.36
C HIS A 132 -11.65 -15.55 -6.41
N LYS A 133 -10.51 -16.22 -6.22
CA LYS A 133 -10.04 -17.31 -7.08
C LYS A 133 -9.63 -18.53 -6.25
N ASN A 134 -9.86 -19.74 -6.79
CA ASN A 134 -9.40 -21.00 -6.20
C ASN A 134 -7.92 -21.29 -6.50
N LYS A 135 -7.05 -20.28 -6.44
CA LYS A 135 -5.62 -20.40 -6.72
C LYS A 135 -4.84 -19.51 -5.74
N GLY A 136 -3.82 -20.07 -5.08
CA GLY A 136 -2.98 -19.33 -4.13
C GLY A 136 -3.16 -19.80 -2.69
N ILE A 137 -2.69 -18.98 -1.75
CA ILE A 137 -2.79 -19.20 -0.31
C ILE A 137 -4.13 -18.64 0.18
N THR A 138 -4.85 -19.38 1.03
CA THR A 138 -6.12 -18.92 1.60
C THR A 138 -5.94 -17.60 2.34
N PHE A 139 -6.79 -16.62 2.05
CA PHE A 139 -6.82 -15.35 2.79
C PHE A 139 -7.29 -15.59 4.23
N SER A 140 -6.37 -15.45 5.19
CA SER A 140 -6.63 -15.57 6.61
C SER A 140 -5.61 -14.76 7.40
N GLU A 141 -5.99 -14.31 8.60
CA GLU A 141 -5.11 -13.59 9.52
C GLU A 141 -3.80 -14.37 9.75
N SER A 142 -3.89 -15.67 10.02
CA SER A 142 -2.72 -16.52 10.25
C SER A 142 -1.74 -16.54 9.07
N ASN A 143 -2.23 -16.57 7.83
CA ASN A 143 -1.38 -16.57 6.65
C ASN A 143 -0.75 -15.19 6.40
N LEU A 144 -1.50 -14.10 6.64
CA LEU A 144 -0.94 -12.75 6.60
C LEU A 144 0.19 -12.60 7.60
N THR A 145 -0.05 -12.96 8.87
CA THR A 145 0.94 -12.87 9.95
C THR A 145 2.15 -13.73 9.66
N LYS A 146 1.96 -14.94 9.12
CA LYS A 146 3.09 -15.82 8.79
C LYS A 146 3.98 -15.17 7.73
N ILE A 147 3.41 -14.75 6.61
CA ILE A 147 4.18 -14.14 5.50
C ILE A 147 4.83 -12.82 5.94
N TYR A 148 4.18 -12.05 6.82
CA TYR A 148 4.75 -10.81 7.36
C TYR A 148 6.02 -11.04 8.20
N ASN A 149 6.14 -12.22 8.84
CA ASN A 149 7.26 -12.56 9.71
C ASN A 149 8.32 -13.45 9.04
N GLU A 150 8.18 -13.77 7.74
CA GLU A 150 9.18 -14.52 6.96
C GLU A 150 10.32 -13.60 6.50
#